data_AF-A0A5E4LH46-F1
#
_entry.id   AF-A0A5E4LH46-F1
#
_cell.length_a   1.000
_cell.length_b   1.000
_cell.length_c   1.000
_cell.angle_alpha   90.00
_cell.angle_beta   90.00
_cell.angle_gamma   90.00
#
_symmetry.space_group_name_H-M   'P 1'
#
loop_
_entity.id
_entity.type
_entity.pdbx_description
1 polymer ?
#
loop_
_entity_poly.entity_id
_entity_poly.type
_entity_poly.pdbx_seq_one_letter_code
_entity_poly.pdbx_strand_id
1 'polypeptide(L)'
;MGLACRKIFEKTRIPEAILLMLVGFLLGPGGLISYFGLPRIDPQYFQEATPVVGAVVIIFLVFDAGFRLKAREIFGSFSFATAFALANIIACMLVLTALLFYGLGWGITSSLLLAAILCGPSTYAIYSILPLVRASNYTRNVLQLEGVLSTIIVCIIAIALLRYGEGSGSEPGKLLQLVASSFSVSAILGLALGLALLWAMQAFKVKRFGYLLTLSALLVLYFTDFTLLGGIGVISVAVIGFVLGNSQEIIGLFGKPAAFEIEESFSSLQSEMGIFVSTFFFVYLGMVFRPWELNAANVGLALLLVGGMLLSRVLVILCAKALGHSQHKEDVLLAAMVPSDLLSATLATLIFVYPGIASFSIELVLLVIAATSLFTSLGVGYYERLIRSAYLFRREVRLSDGRKVIVRTFTKDDVHNVGKFLNEMVREGALIALDQKVSPSEEKEMGLQSIRRINKGEMIMCVGEHSGRIIARGVAEKMQLRERDNVSLSFYVASDFRGLGLGSALLRMLVDEAKRTFRPHNLYLTVYSDNERAMKLYRREGFVKVGVLPGWMKHKGRYLDRVYMIYHGKKK
;
A
#
# COMPACT_ATOMS: atom_id res chain seq x y z
N MET A 1 19.02 3.89 13.32
CA MET A 1 18.50 5.18 12.80
C MET A 1 17.22 5.02 11.99
N GLY A 2 17.15 4.14 10.99
CA GLY A 2 15.93 3.91 10.19
C GLY A 2 14.68 3.65 11.03
N LEU A 3 14.71 2.68 11.96
CA LEU A 3 13.59 2.41 12.88
C LEU A 3 13.14 3.64 13.70
N ALA A 4 14.07 4.49 14.11
CA ALA A 4 13.75 5.71 14.83
C ALA A 4 13.10 6.77 13.91
N CYS A 5 13.63 6.95 12.70
CA CYS A 5 13.05 7.83 11.68
C CYS A 5 11.65 7.38 11.27
N ARG A 6 11.43 6.07 11.12
CA ARG A 6 10.11 5.48 10.87
C ARG A 6 9.12 5.76 12.00
N LYS A 7 9.54 5.63 13.26
CA LYS A 7 8.69 5.97 14.42
C LYS A 7 8.40 7.48 14.50
N ILE A 8 9.34 8.32 14.09
CA ILE A 8 9.13 9.77 13.95
C ILE A 8 8.13 10.05 12.83
N PHE A 9 8.23 9.37 11.68
CA PHE A 9 7.27 9.48 10.58
C PHE A 9 5.85 9.08 11.01
N GLU A 10 5.69 8.01 11.79
CA GLU A 10 4.39 7.61 12.34
C GLU A 10 3.73 8.72 13.18
N LYS A 11 4.54 9.52 13.90
CA LYS A 11 4.05 10.60 14.76
C LYS A 11 3.91 11.95 14.06
N THR A 12 4.81 12.27 13.14
CA THR A 12 4.96 13.61 12.54
C THR A 12 4.56 13.67 11.06
N ARG A 13 4.40 12.51 10.40
CA ARG A 13 4.21 12.35 8.97
C ARG A 13 5.35 12.94 8.10
N ILE A 14 6.52 13.24 8.67
CA ILE A 14 7.69 13.67 7.89
C ILE A 14 8.34 12.46 7.20
N PRO A 15 8.49 12.44 5.86
CA PRO A 15 9.04 11.31 5.13
C PRO A 15 10.40 10.83 5.67
N GLU A 16 10.53 9.53 5.87
CA GLU A 16 11.76 8.91 6.41
C GLU A 16 12.99 9.23 5.56
N ALA A 17 12.87 9.24 4.23
CA ALA A 17 13.95 9.59 3.31
C ALA A 17 14.54 10.98 3.61
N ILE A 18 13.70 11.99 3.87
CA ILE A 18 14.15 13.36 4.17
C ILE A 18 14.91 13.39 5.49
N LEU A 19 14.42 12.69 6.52
CA LEU A 19 15.09 12.60 7.82
C LEU A 19 16.45 11.91 7.69
N LEU A 20 16.53 10.82 6.93
CA LEU A 20 17.78 10.08 6.73
C LEU A 20 18.80 10.87 5.91
N MET A 21 18.37 11.56 4.85
CA MET A 21 19.23 12.46 4.08
C MET A 21 19.73 13.63 4.94
N LEU A 22 18.88 14.20 5.81
CA LEU A 22 19.30 15.24 6.75
C LEU A 22 20.37 14.72 7.74
N VAL A 23 20.18 13.52 8.28
CA VAL A 23 21.18 12.87 9.13
C VAL A 23 22.51 12.69 8.38
N GLY A 24 22.47 12.19 7.14
CA GLY A 24 23.64 12.07 6.29
C GLY A 24 24.33 13.40 6.03
N PHE A 25 23.56 14.44 5.73
CA PHE A 25 24.07 15.79 5.52
C PHE A 25 24.79 16.33 6.75
N LEU A 26 24.21 16.17 7.94
CA LEU A 26 24.84 16.59 9.20
C LEU A 26 26.15 15.83 9.48
N LEU A 27 26.21 14.53 9.13
CA LEU A 27 27.41 13.71 9.27
C LEU A 27 28.50 14.07 8.26
N GLY A 28 28.14 14.42 7.03
CA GLY A 28 29.08 14.82 5.98
C GLY A 28 29.28 16.34 5.89
N PRO A 29 28.76 17.00 4.84
CA PRO A 29 29.05 18.40 4.53
C PRO A 29 28.54 19.41 5.58
N GLY A 30 27.51 19.07 6.34
CA GLY A 30 26.99 19.88 7.45
C GLY A 30 27.94 19.99 8.64
N GLY A 31 29.00 19.17 8.69
CA GLY A 31 30.12 19.37 9.60
C GLY A 31 29.81 19.16 11.08
N LEU A 32 28.70 18.50 11.43
CA LEU A 32 28.34 18.25 12.84
C LEU A 32 29.42 17.40 13.54
N ILE A 33 30.08 16.52 12.79
CA ILE A 33 31.22 15.71 13.25
C ILE A 33 32.45 16.60 13.56
N SER A 34 32.66 17.66 12.76
CA SER A 34 33.74 18.64 12.97
C SER A 34 33.54 19.44 14.25
N TYR A 35 32.30 19.62 14.73
CA TYR A 35 32.00 20.26 16.01
C TYR A 35 32.46 19.43 17.22
N PHE A 36 32.55 18.10 17.06
CA PHE A 36 33.04 17.17 18.08
C PHE A 36 34.55 16.88 17.97
N GLY A 37 35.29 17.67 17.16
CA GLY A 37 36.75 17.53 17.03
C GLY A 37 37.22 16.37 16.14
N LEU A 38 36.32 15.74 15.39
CA LEU A 38 36.65 14.69 14.42
C LEU A 38 36.93 15.30 13.03
N PRO A 39 37.83 14.70 12.22
CA PRO A 39 38.13 15.20 10.89
C PRO A 39 36.88 15.24 10.00
N ARG A 40 36.77 16.28 9.15
CA ARG A 40 35.69 16.34 8.16
C ARG A 40 35.82 15.17 7.20
N ILE A 41 34.70 14.50 6.96
CA ILE A 41 34.61 13.44 5.96
C ILE A 41 34.56 14.12 4.59
N ASP A 42 35.57 13.88 3.76
CA ASP A 42 35.60 14.41 2.39
C ASP A 42 34.56 13.67 1.52
N PRO A 43 33.61 14.38 0.90
CA PRO A 43 32.64 13.79 -0.02
C PRO A 43 33.28 13.04 -1.20
N GLN A 44 34.52 13.35 -1.57
CA GLN A 44 35.20 12.75 -2.71
C GLN A 44 35.47 11.24 -2.53
N TYR A 45 35.80 10.79 -1.30
CA TYR A 45 35.95 9.36 -1.01
C TYR A 45 34.64 8.58 -1.19
N PHE A 46 33.50 9.25 -0.98
CA PHE A 46 32.20 8.63 -1.14
C PHE A 46 31.84 8.52 -2.62
N GLN A 47 32.24 9.47 -3.46
CA GLN A 47 31.96 9.45 -4.91
C GLN A 47 32.56 8.23 -5.62
N GLU A 48 33.76 7.80 -5.24
CA GLU A 48 34.39 6.60 -5.81
C GLU A 48 33.63 5.32 -5.47
N ALA A 49 33.01 5.25 -4.29
CA ALA A 49 32.21 4.11 -3.86
C ALA A 49 30.76 4.14 -4.41
N THR A 50 30.31 5.28 -4.94
CA THR A 50 28.93 5.51 -5.39
C THR A 50 28.42 4.44 -6.36
N PRO A 51 29.15 4.07 -7.43
CA PRO A 51 28.66 3.10 -8.41
C PRO A 51 28.39 1.71 -7.81
N VAL A 52 29.29 1.26 -6.93
CA VAL A 52 29.19 -0.07 -6.30
C VAL A 52 28.02 -0.12 -5.33
N VAL A 53 27.90 0.91 -4.48
CA VAL A 53 26.77 1.03 -3.54
C VAL A 53 25.45 1.10 -4.30
N GLY A 54 25.40 1.88 -5.39
CA GLY A 54 24.21 1.99 -6.24
C GLY A 54 23.83 0.66 -6.88
N ALA A 55 24.79 -0.10 -7.41
CA ALA A 55 24.54 -1.43 -7.98
C ALA A 55 23.92 -2.40 -6.95
N VAL A 56 24.47 -2.46 -5.73
CA VAL A 56 23.92 -3.32 -4.66
C VAL A 56 22.47 -2.96 -4.33
N VAL A 57 22.15 -1.66 -4.29
CA VAL A 57 20.79 -1.17 -4.02
C VAL A 57 19.85 -1.53 -5.17
N ILE A 58 20.26 -1.35 -6.43
CA ILE A 58 19.46 -1.74 -7.62
C ILE A 58 19.17 -3.23 -7.59
N ILE A 59 20.18 -4.07 -7.35
CA ILE A 59 20.00 -5.53 -7.28
C ILE A 59 18.94 -5.88 -6.26
N PHE A 60 19.03 -5.31 -5.06
CA PHE A 60 18.10 -5.57 -3.99
C PHE A 60 16.67 -5.09 -4.32
N LEU A 61 16.52 -3.86 -4.82
CA LEU A 61 15.22 -3.28 -5.20
C LEU A 61 14.52 -4.10 -6.29
N VAL A 62 15.26 -4.46 -7.33
CA VAL A 62 14.74 -5.15 -8.50
C VAL A 62 14.43 -6.60 -8.16
N PHE A 63 15.26 -7.24 -7.34
CA PHE A 63 14.98 -8.57 -6.82
C PHE A 63 13.69 -8.58 -5.99
N ASP A 64 13.52 -7.63 -5.07
CA ASP A 64 12.30 -7.53 -4.25
C ASP A 64 11.06 -7.29 -5.11
N ALA A 65 11.15 -6.41 -6.11
CA ALA A 65 10.07 -6.19 -7.07
C ALA A 65 9.72 -7.48 -7.84
N GLY A 66 10.73 -8.17 -8.38
CA GLY A 66 10.55 -9.45 -9.07
C GLY A 66 9.91 -10.51 -8.18
N PHE A 67 10.38 -10.65 -6.94
CA PHE A 67 9.88 -11.61 -5.96
C PHE A 67 8.41 -11.40 -5.59
N ARG A 68 7.94 -10.14 -5.57
CA ARG A 68 6.54 -9.81 -5.27
C ARG A 68 5.60 -10.00 -6.46
N LEU A 69 6.14 -10.01 -7.68
CA LEU A 69 5.35 -10.08 -8.90
C LEU A 69 4.80 -11.50 -9.09
N LYS A 70 3.46 -11.65 -9.10
CA LYS A 70 2.83 -12.97 -9.22
C LYS A 70 2.53 -13.32 -10.67
N ALA A 71 2.81 -14.56 -11.07
CA ALA A 71 2.55 -15.07 -12.42
C ALA A 71 1.09 -14.94 -12.83
N ARG A 72 0.15 -15.14 -11.89
CA ARG A 72 -1.30 -14.99 -12.13
C ARG A 72 -1.71 -13.57 -12.49
N GLU A 73 -0.99 -12.56 -11.97
CA GLU A 73 -1.26 -11.14 -12.22
C GLU A 73 -0.76 -10.69 -13.61
N ILE A 74 0.20 -11.42 -14.20
CA ILE A 74 0.72 -11.16 -15.55
C ILE A 74 -0.03 -12.00 -16.60
N PHE A 75 -0.10 -13.32 -16.40
CA PHE A 75 -0.49 -14.27 -17.45
C PHE A 75 -1.96 -14.70 -17.42
N GLY A 76 -2.69 -14.46 -16.32
CA GLY A 76 -4.08 -14.90 -16.20
C GLY A 76 -5.05 -14.06 -17.03
N SER A 77 -4.95 -12.73 -16.93
CA SER A 77 -5.66 -11.73 -17.72
C SER A 77 -5.02 -10.38 -17.44
N PHE A 78 -4.83 -9.52 -18.45
CA PHE A 78 -4.28 -8.18 -18.24
C PHE A 78 -5.20 -7.38 -17.31
N SER A 79 -4.79 -7.24 -16.06
CA SER A 79 -5.61 -6.60 -15.04
C SER A 79 -5.63 -5.07 -15.26
N PHE A 80 -6.70 -4.41 -14.85
CA PHE A 80 -6.75 -2.94 -14.85
C PHE A 80 -5.57 -2.33 -14.09
N ALA A 81 -5.10 -2.97 -13.01
CA ALA A 81 -3.94 -2.50 -12.25
C ALA A 81 -2.65 -2.49 -13.10
N THR A 82 -2.43 -3.54 -13.88
CA THR A 82 -1.31 -3.63 -14.83
C THR A 82 -1.42 -2.54 -15.90
N ALA A 83 -2.61 -2.35 -16.46
CA ALA A 83 -2.89 -1.30 -17.44
C ALA A 83 -2.60 0.10 -16.88
N PHE A 84 -3.08 0.38 -15.67
CA PHE A 84 -2.93 1.65 -14.98
C PHE A 84 -1.45 1.95 -14.69
N ALA A 85 -0.70 0.96 -14.21
CA ALA A 85 0.73 1.08 -13.97
C ALA A 85 1.51 1.43 -15.25
N LEU A 86 1.29 0.69 -16.34
CA LEU A 86 1.95 0.97 -17.63
C LEU A 86 1.54 2.34 -18.19
N ALA A 87 0.27 2.70 -18.09
CA ALA A 87 -0.23 4.00 -18.53
C ALA A 87 0.42 5.15 -17.75
N ASN A 88 0.59 5.02 -16.43
CA ASN A 88 1.31 6.02 -15.62
C ASN A 88 2.78 6.13 -16.02
N ILE A 89 3.46 5.02 -16.25
CA ILE A 89 4.86 5.03 -16.66
C ILE A 89 5.02 5.77 -17.99
N ILE A 90 4.22 5.39 -18.99
CA ILE A 90 4.25 6.00 -20.33
C ILE A 90 3.87 7.48 -20.27
N ALA A 91 2.76 7.82 -19.61
CA ALA A 91 2.30 9.21 -19.50
C ALA A 91 3.32 10.09 -18.77
N CYS A 92 3.93 9.60 -17.70
CA CYS A 92 4.96 10.34 -16.97
C CYS A 92 6.19 10.59 -17.84
N MET A 93 6.70 9.55 -18.51
CA MET A 93 7.84 9.71 -19.42
C MET A 93 7.55 10.70 -20.55
N LEU A 94 6.37 10.62 -21.18
CA LEU A 94 5.99 11.53 -22.26
C LEU A 94 5.89 12.98 -21.79
N VAL A 95 5.19 13.23 -20.68
CA VAL A 95 5.00 14.58 -20.13
C VAL A 95 6.34 15.19 -19.72
N LEU A 96 7.18 14.46 -18.98
CA LEU A 96 8.48 14.97 -18.54
C LEU A 96 9.45 15.17 -19.71
N THR A 97 9.49 14.24 -20.66
CA THR A 97 10.34 14.38 -21.86
C THR A 97 9.90 15.59 -22.68
N ALA A 98 8.60 15.81 -22.86
CA ALA A 98 8.10 16.98 -23.58
C ALA A 98 8.47 18.29 -22.86
N LEU A 99 8.34 18.35 -21.53
CA LEU A 99 8.73 19.51 -20.73
C LEU A 99 10.23 19.82 -20.84
N LEU A 100 11.09 18.80 -20.80
CA LEU A 100 12.55 18.97 -20.88
C LEU A 100 13.03 19.29 -22.30
N PHE A 101 12.57 18.52 -23.29
CA PHE A 101 13.00 18.65 -24.68
C PHE A 101 12.46 19.93 -25.32
N TYR A 102 11.14 20.15 -25.30
CA TYR A 102 10.54 21.34 -25.93
C TYR A 102 10.60 22.57 -25.02
N GLY A 103 10.54 22.40 -23.70
CA GLY A 103 10.54 23.52 -22.76
C GLY A 103 11.92 24.08 -22.44
N LEU A 104 12.95 23.23 -22.35
CA LEU A 104 14.32 23.64 -21.98
C LEU A 104 15.35 23.42 -23.09
N GLY A 105 14.97 22.84 -24.23
CA GLY A 105 15.87 22.57 -25.34
C GLY A 105 16.91 21.48 -25.04
N TRP A 106 16.65 20.60 -24.08
CA TRP A 106 17.57 19.51 -23.74
C TRP A 106 17.63 18.47 -24.86
N GLY A 107 18.71 17.68 -24.91
CA GLY A 107 18.80 16.55 -25.81
C GLY A 107 17.70 15.52 -25.55
N ILE A 108 17.24 14.82 -26.59
CA ILE A 108 16.16 13.83 -26.45
C ILE A 108 16.54 12.69 -25.51
N THR A 109 17.78 12.20 -25.60
CA THR A 109 18.30 11.12 -24.75
C THR A 109 18.41 11.55 -23.29
N SER A 110 18.90 12.77 -23.02
CA SER A 110 19.03 13.29 -21.66
C SER A 110 17.67 13.57 -21.02
N SER A 111 16.72 14.07 -21.82
CA SER A 111 15.32 14.28 -21.43
C SER A 111 14.62 12.97 -21.07
N LEU A 112 14.74 11.96 -21.95
CA LEU A 112 14.19 10.62 -21.71
C LEU A 112 14.82 9.94 -20.49
N LEU A 113 16.13 10.11 -20.29
CA LEU A 113 16.84 9.54 -19.16
C LEU A 113 16.33 10.10 -17.83
N LEU A 114 16.25 11.43 -17.69
CA LEU A 114 15.75 12.05 -16.48
C LEU A 114 14.26 11.71 -16.25
N ALA A 115 13.46 11.73 -17.32
CA ALA A 115 12.07 11.34 -17.28
C ALA A 115 11.89 9.89 -16.80
N ALA A 116 12.72 8.96 -17.28
CA ALA A 116 12.73 7.57 -16.82
C ALA A 116 13.12 7.49 -15.34
N ILE A 117 14.23 8.09 -14.92
CA ILE A 117 14.72 8.04 -13.52
C ILE A 117 13.66 8.52 -12.52
N LEU A 118 12.93 9.58 -12.85
CA LEU A 118 11.91 10.15 -11.97
C LEU A 118 10.54 9.46 -12.08
N CYS A 119 10.37 8.53 -13.02
CA CYS A 119 9.07 7.97 -13.33
C CYS A 119 8.57 6.99 -12.26
N GLY A 120 7.44 7.32 -11.65
CA GLY A 120 6.62 6.41 -10.86
C GLY A 120 7.18 6.10 -9.47
N PRO A 121 6.32 5.67 -8.54
CA PRO A 121 6.76 5.23 -7.22
C PRO A 121 7.48 3.89 -7.29
N SER A 122 8.49 3.65 -6.44
CA SER A 122 9.01 2.29 -6.26
C SER A 122 8.15 1.49 -5.28
N THR A 123 8.36 0.17 -5.29
CA THR A 123 7.76 -0.76 -4.34
C THR A 123 7.94 -0.28 -2.89
N TYR A 124 9.13 0.21 -2.51
CA TYR A 124 9.43 0.55 -1.12
C TYR A 124 8.65 1.76 -0.60
N ALA A 125 8.54 2.85 -1.37
CA ALA A 125 7.73 4.00 -0.96
C ALA A 125 6.29 3.60 -0.70
N ILE A 126 5.70 2.79 -1.58
CA ILE A 126 4.32 2.33 -1.45
C ILE A 126 4.16 1.48 -0.19
N TYR A 127 5.01 0.48 0.03
CA TYR A 127 4.91 -0.39 1.22
C TYR A 127 5.24 0.32 2.53
N SER A 128 5.99 1.43 2.51
CA SER A 128 6.23 2.23 3.71
C SER A 128 4.98 3.02 4.15
N ILE A 129 4.17 3.48 3.19
CA ILE A 129 3.02 4.35 3.44
C ILE A 129 1.71 3.57 3.52
N LEU A 130 1.51 2.59 2.64
CA LEU A 130 0.25 1.87 2.45
C LEU A 130 -0.24 1.08 3.68
N PRO A 131 0.60 0.57 4.60
CA PRO A 131 0.14 0.02 5.88
C PRO A 131 -0.42 1.09 6.83
N LEU A 132 0.03 2.33 6.70
CA LEU A 132 -0.41 3.45 7.54
C LEU A 132 -1.71 4.08 7.04
N VAL A 133 -2.09 3.79 5.81
CA VAL A 133 -3.25 4.39 5.11
C VAL A 133 -4.33 3.36 4.88
N ARG A 134 -5.59 3.74 5.13
CA ARG A 134 -6.75 2.89 4.90
C ARG A 134 -7.21 3.01 3.45
N ALA A 135 -6.90 1.99 2.65
CA ALA A 135 -7.28 1.88 1.26
C ALA A 135 -7.97 0.53 1.00
N SER A 136 -8.88 0.46 0.04
CA SER A 136 -9.46 -0.78 -0.43
C SER A 136 -8.39 -1.76 -0.93
N ASN A 137 -8.73 -3.06 -0.96
CA ASN A 137 -7.86 -4.07 -1.57
C ASN A 137 -7.60 -3.78 -3.05
N TYR A 138 -8.54 -3.13 -3.74
CA TYR A 138 -8.39 -2.75 -5.13
C TYR A 138 -7.28 -1.70 -5.29
N THR A 139 -7.38 -0.55 -4.61
CA THR A 139 -6.36 0.51 -4.66
C THR A 139 -5.02 0.03 -4.12
N ARG A 140 -5.02 -0.83 -3.10
CA ARG A 140 -3.81 -1.47 -2.59
C ARG A 140 -3.11 -2.29 -3.67
N ASN A 141 -3.86 -3.13 -4.39
CA ASN A 141 -3.31 -3.95 -5.47
C ASN A 141 -2.83 -3.09 -6.65
N VAL A 142 -3.58 -2.05 -7.04
CA VAL A 142 -3.18 -1.11 -8.11
C VAL A 142 -1.84 -0.44 -7.76
N LEU A 143 -1.72 0.12 -6.56
CA LEU A 143 -0.48 0.76 -6.12
C LEU A 143 0.67 -0.24 -5.99
N GLN A 144 0.44 -1.44 -5.43
CA GLN A 144 1.49 -2.44 -5.29
C GLN A 144 2.03 -2.90 -6.65
N LEU A 145 1.15 -3.21 -7.60
CA LEU A 145 1.54 -3.57 -8.96
C LEU A 145 2.25 -2.43 -9.67
N GLU A 146 1.78 -1.20 -9.49
CA GLU A 146 2.46 -0.03 -10.01
C GLU A 146 3.88 0.11 -9.47
N GLY A 147 4.09 -0.03 -8.16
CA GLY A 147 5.43 0.06 -7.57
C GLY A 147 6.37 -1.02 -8.12
N VAL A 148 5.88 -2.25 -8.23
CA VAL A 148 6.64 -3.39 -8.75
C VAL A 148 7.01 -3.18 -10.23
N LEU A 149 6.04 -2.85 -11.07
CA LEU A 149 6.27 -2.66 -12.50
C LEU A 149 7.13 -1.44 -12.78
N SER A 150 6.92 -0.33 -12.07
CA SER A 150 7.76 0.86 -12.18
C SER A 150 9.20 0.52 -11.82
N THR A 151 9.42 -0.19 -10.71
CA THR A 151 10.78 -0.56 -10.28
C THR A 151 11.55 -1.35 -11.34
N ILE A 152 10.90 -2.33 -11.98
CA ILE A 152 11.54 -3.16 -13.00
C ILE A 152 11.73 -2.38 -14.31
N ILE A 153 10.65 -1.79 -14.84
CA ILE A 153 10.64 -1.17 -16.16
C ILE A 153 11.53 0.08 -16.20
N VAL A 154 11.47 0.92 -15.16
CA VAL A 154 12.25 2.15 -15.08
C VAL A 154 13.75 1.86 -15.03
N CYS A 155 14.18 0.87 -14.23
CA CYS A 155 15.58 0.43 -14.22
C CYS A 155 16.06 0.01 -15.61
N ILE A 156 15.26 -0.81 -16.31
CA ILE A 156 15.62 -1.33 -17.64
C ILE A 156 15.77 -0.17 -18.62
N ILE A 157 14.79 0.75 -18.67
CA ILE A 157 14.81 1.89 -19.58
C ILE A 157 15.98 2.83 -19.26
N ALA A 158 16.17 3.19 -17.99
CA ALA A 158 17.24 4.11 -17.59
C ALA A 158 18.63 3.54 -17.92
N ILE A 159 18.90 2.27 -17.59
CA ILE A 159 20.19 1.64 -17.89
C ILE A 159 20.39 1.46 -19.39
N ALA A 160 19.34 1.09 -20.14
CA ALA A 160 19.43 1.01 -21.60
C ALA A 160 19.76 2.36 -22.24
N LEU A 161 19.16 3.46 -21.76
CA LEU A 161 19.46 4.81 -22.25
C LEU A 161 20.88 5.25 -21.91
N LEU A 162 21.37 4.94 -20.70
CA LEU A 162 22.76 5.20 -20.29
C LEU A 162 23.76 4.46 -21.20
N ARG A 163 23.49 3.19 -21.53
CA ARG A 163 24.34 2.41 -22.45
C ARG A 163 24.27 2.93 -23.89
N TYR A 164 23.07 3.32 -24.34
CA TYR A 164 22.88 3.81 -25.70
C TYR A 164 23.72 5.06 -25.98
N GLY A 165 23.79 6.00 -25.04
CA GLY A 165 24.56 7.23 -25.25
C GLY A 165 26.08 7.09 -25.02
N GLU A 166 26.57 5.95 -24.54
CA GLU A 166 28.00 5.60 -24.54
C GLU A 166 28.45 5.11 -25.94
N GLY A 167 27.53 4.54 -26.71
CA GLY A 167 27.77 4.12 -28.08
C GLY A 167 27.69 5.26 -29.10
N SER A 168 28.52 5.21 -30.14
CA SER A 168 28.52 6.16 -31.28
C SER A 168 27.31 6.03 -32.23
N GLY A 169 26.22 5.41 -31.79
CA GLY A 169 25.08 5.06 -32.63
C GLY A 169 23.94 6.07 -32.54
N SER A 170 23.94 7.09 -33.39
CA SER A 170 22.84 8.07 -33.53
C SER A 170 21.54 7.51 -34.14
N GLU A 171 21.47 6.20 -34.39
CA GLU A 171 20.30 5.55 -34.99
C GLU A 171 19.34 4.97 -33.94
N PRO A 172 18.06 5.36 -33.95
CA PRO A 172 17.04 4.84 -33.01
C PRO A 172 16.86 3.31 -33.08
N GLY A 173 17.10 2.70 -34.24
CA GLY A 173 16.99 1.24 -34.41
C GLY A 173 17.96 0.44 -33.55
N LYS A 174 19.15 1.01 -33.26
CA LYS A 174 20.16 0.37 -32.41
C LYS A 174 19.72 0.30 -30.95
N LEU A 175 18.94 1.28 -30.46
CA LEU A 175 18.38 1.25 -29.10
C LEU A 175 17.38 0.10 -28.95
N LEU A 176 16.46 -0.05 -29.91
CA LEU A 176 15.47 -1.14 -29.86
C LEU A 176 16.15 -2.50 -29.94
N GLN A 177 17.14 -2.65 -30.84
CA GLN A 177 17.91 -3.86 -30.95
C GLN A 177 18.69 -4.17 -29.66
N LEU A 178 19.32 -3.17 -29.05
CA LEU A 178 20.06 -3.33 -27.80
C LEU A 178 19.15 -3.79 -26.66
N VAL A 179 17.97 -3.17 -26.53
CA VAL A 179 16.98 -3.56 -25.50
C VAL A 179 16.49 -4.98 -25.75
N ALA A 180 16.13 -5.32 -27.00
CA ALA A 180 15.59 -6.64 -27.34
C ALA A 180 16.61 -7.76 -27.15
N SER A 181 17.86 -7.56 -27.59
CA SER A 181 18.94 -8.55 -27.42
C SER A 181 19.30 -8.71 -25.95
N SER A 182 19.46 -7.60 -25.22
CA SER A 182 19.76 -7.62 -23.79
C SER A 182 18.66 -8.28 -22.99
N PHE A 183 17.39 -8.00 -23.32
CA PHE A 183 16.24 -8.62 -22.66
C PHE A 183 16.24 -10.14 -22.86
N SER A 184 16.49 -10.60 -24.08
CA SER A 184 16.48 -12.04 -24.40
C SER A 184 17.57 -12.79 -23.65
N VAL A 185 18.81 -12.28 -23.69
CA VAL A 185 19.96 -12.88 -23.02
C VAL A 185 19.76 -12.91 -21.50
N SER A 186 19.47 -11.76 -20.90
CA SER A 186 19.29 -11.65 -19.44
C SER A 186 18.08 -12.45 -18.94
N ALA A 187 16.98 -12.51 -19.69
CA ALA A 187 15.82 -13.30 -19.29
C ALA A 187 16.12 -14.80 -19.27
N ILE A 188 16.84 -15.32 -20.28
CA ILE A 188 17.22 -16.73 -20.34
C ILE A 188 18.19 -17.08 -19.20
N LEU A 189 19.21 -16.24 -18.97
CA LEU A 189 20.18 -16.44 -17.88
C LEU A 189 19.52 -16.38 -16.51
N GLY A 190 18.68 -15.37 -16.28
CA GLY A 190 17.91 -15.23 -15.05
C GLY A 190 16.98 -16.41 -14.81
N LEU A 191 16.32 -16.93 -15.85
CA LEU A 191 15.47 -18.11 -15.76
C LEU A 191 16.29 -19.35 -15.41
N ALA A 192 17.38 -19.60 -16.14
CA ALA A 192 18.24 -20.76 -15.93
C ALA A 192 18.86 -20.77 -14.52
N LEU A 193 19.41 -19.64 -14.07
CA LEU A 193 19.99 -19.54 -12.73
C LEU A 193 18.91 -19.56 -11.64
N GLY A 194 17.76 -18.93 -11.87
CA GLY A 194 16.63 -18.96 -10.93
C GLY A 194 16.12 -20.38 -10.70
N LEU A 195 15.98 -21.16 -11.76
CA LEU A 195 15.61 -22.58 -11.68
C LEU A 195 16.71 -23.41 -10.99
N ALA A 196 17.99 -23.16 -11.30
CA ALA A 196 19.11 -23.82 -10.64
C ALA A 196 19.15 -23.51 -9.13
N LEU A 197 18.87 -22.27 -8.73
CA LEU A 197 18.78 -21.86 -7.32
C LEU A 197 17.61 -22.54 -6.61
N LEU A 198 16.42 -22.56 -7.23
CA LEU A 198 15.27 -23.31 -6.69
C LEU A 198 15.62 -24.78 -6.46
N TRP A 199 16.25 -25.41 -7.45
CA TRP A 199 16.68 -26.79 -7.37
C TRP A 199 17.71 -27.01 -6.26
N ALA A 200 18.73 -26.15 -6.16
CA ALA A 200 19.75 -26.22 -5.11
C ALA A 200 19.14 -26.08 -3.71
N MET A 201 18.20 -25.13 -3.51
CA MET A 201 17.53 -24.95 -2.23
C MET A 201 16.72 -26.19 -1.80
N GLN A 202 16.10 -26.88 -2.76
CA GLN A 202 15.41 -28.15 -2.50
C GLN A 202 16.38 -29.29 -2.19
N ALA A 203 17.42 -29.44 -3.01
CA ALA A 203 18.37 -30.55 -2.92
C ALA A 203 19.15 -30.53 -1.59
N PHE A 204 19.64 -29.37 -1.18
CA PHE A 204 20.50 -29.26 0.00
C PHE A 204 19.72 -29.01 1.31
N LYS A 205 18.37 -28.91 1.27
CA LYS A 205 17.52 -28.55 2.42
C LYS A 205 18.05 -27.32 3.20
N VAL A 206 18.68 -26.38 2.48
CA VAL A 206 19.30 -25.17 3.06
C VAL A 206 18.20 -24.15 3.33
N LYS A 207 17.36 -24.44 4.33
CA LYS A 207 16.23 -23.58 4.69
C LYS A 207 16.70 -22.24 5.28
N ARG A 208 17.78 -22.27 6.07
CA ARG A 208 18.29 -21.12 6.83
C ARG A 208 19.19 -20.16 6.06
N PHE A 209 19.87 -20.60 4.99
CA PHE A 209 20.83 -19.77 4.23
C PHE A 209 20.35 -19.42 2.81
N GLY A 210 19.10 -19.74 2.46
CA GLY A 210 18.55 -19.51 1.12
C GLY A 210 18.75 -18.08 0.63
N TYR A 211 18.47 -17.09 1.48
CA TYR A 211 18.59 -15.67 1.10
C TYR A 211 20.04 -15.27 0.81
N LEU A 212 21.02 -15.73 1.60
CA LEU A 212 22.44 -15.41 1.39
C LEU A 212 22.98 -16.07 0.11
N LEU A 213 22.55 -17.30 -0.19
CA LEU A 213 22.86 -17.97 -1.45
C LEU A 213 22.30 -17.18 -2.64
N THR A 214 21.03 -16.77 -2.57
CA THR A 214 20.40 -15.96 -3.60
C THR A 214 21.14 -14.63 -3.77
N LEU A 215 21.40 -13.89 -2.69
CA LEU A 215 22.10 -12.60 -2.75
C LEU A 215 23.48 -12.73 -3.38
N SER A 216 24.24 -13.78 -3.02
CA SER A 216 25.55 -14.05 -3.60
C SER A 216 25.47 -14.31 -5.11
N ALA A 217 24.49 -15.11 -5.54
CA ALA A 217 24.25 -15.38 -6.95
C ALA A 217 23.82 -14.12 -7.72
N LEU A 218 22.97 -13.28 -7.13
CA LEU A 218 22.51 -12.03 -7.74
C LEU A 218 23.66 -11.04 -7.93
N LEU A 219 24.55 -10.88 -6.94
CA LEU A 219 25.73 -10.02 -7.04
C LEU A 219 26.65 -10.46 -8.18
N VAL A 220 26.99 -11.75 -8.24
CA VAL A 220 27.83 -12.29 -9.31
C VAL A 220 27.16 -12.09 -10.67
N LEU A 221 25.88 -12.45 -10.78
CA LEU A 221 25.15 -12.38 -12.06
C LEU A 221 25.01 -10.94 -12.57
N TYR A 222 24.73 -9.98 -11.68
CA TYR A 222 24.55 -8.59 -12.09
C TYR A 222 25.79 -8.04 -12.80
N PHE A 223 26.98 -8.34 -12.29
CA PHE A 223 28.24 -7.90 -12.90
C PHE A 223 28.63 -8.75 -14.11
N THR A 224 28.44 -10.09 -14.06
CA THR A 224 28.85 -10.97 -15.16
C THR A 224 27.95 -10.88 -16.39
N ASP A 225 26.63 -10.73 -16.21
CA ASP A 225 25.66 -10.54 -17.29
C ASP A 225 25.99 -9.28 -18.11
N PHE A 226 26.41 -8.22 -17.41
CA PHE A 226 26.86 -6.98 -18.02
C PHE A 226 28.15 -7.17 -18.83
N THR A 227 29.19 -7.79 -18.26
CA THR A 227 30.53 -7.83 -18.87
C THR A 227 30.73 -8.92 -19.92
N LEU A 228 30.05 -10.07 -19.80
CA LEU A 228 30.36 -11.25 -20.61
C LEU A 228 29.35 -11.51 -21.72
N LEU A 229 28.08 -11.14 -21.51
CA LEU A 229 26.96 -11.60 -22.34
C LEU A 229 26.20 -10.45 -22.99
N GLY A 230 26.55 -9.20 -22.66
CA GLY A 230 25.96 -7.99 -23.23
C GLY A 230 24.56 -7.66 -22.72
N GLY A 231 24.08 -8.39 -21.71
CA GLY A 231 22.77 -8.23 -21.09
C GLY A 231 22.64 -6.98 -20.21
N ILE A 232 21.45 -6.80 -19.63
CA ILE A 232 21.20 -5.81 -18.59
C ILE A 232 20.97 -6.62 -17.29
N GLY A 233 21.98 -6.67 -16.42
CA GLY A 233 21.97 -7.48 -15.18
C GLY A 233 20.71 -7.35 -14.32
N VAL A 234 20.07 -6.17 -14.35
CA VAL A 234 18.75 -5.91 -13.73
C VAL A 234 17.67 -6.89 -14.19
N ILE A 235 17.60 -7.21 -15.48
CA ILE A 235 16.57 -8.11 -16.03
C ILE A 235 16.76 -9.51 -15.45
N SER A 236 18.01 -10.00 -15.43
CA SER A 236 18.37 -11.28 -14.85
C SER A 236 17.98 -11.37 -13.38
N VAL A 237 18.28 -10.31 -12.60
CA VAL A 237 17.89 -10.18 -11.19
C VAL A 237 16.37 -10.20 -11.00
N ALA A 238 15.62 -9.46 -11.83
CA ALA A 238 14.16 -9.42 -11.77
C ALA A 238 13.54 -10.78 -12.05
N VAL A 239 14.06 -11.49 -13.06
CA VAL A 239 13.58 -12.83 -13.45
C VAL A 239 13.88 -13.85 -12.36
N ILE A 240 15.06 -13.82 -11.73
CA ILE A 240 15.35 -14.68 -10.57
C ILE A 240 14.38 -14.38 -9.42
N GLY A 241 14.15 -13.10 -9.12
CA GLY A 241 13.13 -12.69 -8.15
C GLY A 241 11.78 -13.30 -8.47
N PHE A 242 11.30 -13.14 -9.71
CA PHE A 242 10.03 -13.69 -10.18
C PHE A 242 9.96 -15.21 -10.05
N VAL A 243 11.02 -15.93 -10.44
CA VAL A 243 11.10 -17.40 -10.33
C VAL A 243 11.01 -17.84 -8.87
N LEU A 244 11.76 -17.21 -7.97
CA LEU A 244 11.71 -17.54 -6.54
C LEU A 244 10.35 -17.17 -5.91
N GLY A 245 9.78 -16.02 -6.26
CA GLY A 245 8.49 -15.56 -5.75
C GLY A 245 7.31 -16.43 -6.16
N ASN A 246 7.42 -17.13 -7.29
CA ASN A 246 6.40 -18.03 -7.83
C ASN A 246 6.85 -19.51 -7.75
N SER A 247 7.67 -19.86 -6.75
CA SER A 247 8.25 -21.19 -6.63
C SER A 247 7.19 -22.30 -6.62
N GLN A 248 6.06 -22.10 -5.93
CA GLN A 248 4.96 -23.06 -5.85
C GLN A 248 4.35 -23.36 -7.22
N GLU A 249 3.98 -22.32 -7.98
CA GLU A 249 3.48 -22.48 -9.35
C GLU A 249 4.50 -23.13 -10.28
N ILE A 250 5.78 -22.72 -10.20
CA ILE A 250 6.83 -23.22 -11.08
C ILE A 250 7.16 -24.68 -10.79
N ILE A 251 7.26 -25.09 -9.53
CA ILE A 251 7.48 -26.49 -9.15
C ILE A 251 6.32 -27.37 -9.62
N GLY A 252 5.08 -26.85 -9.52
CA GLY A 252 3.89 -27.55 -10.00
C GLY A 252 3.91 -27.85 -11.51
N LEU A 253 4.66 -27.10 -12.31
CA LEU A 253 4.87 -27.39 -13.74
C LEU A 253 5.76 -28.62 -13.97
N PHE A 254 6.64 -28.96 -13.03
CA PHE A 254 7.62 -30.05 -13.15
C PHE A 254 7.24 -31.34 -12.40
N GLY A 255 6.07 -31.43 -11.75
CA GLY A 255 5.60 -32.65 -11.09
C GLY A 255 4.77 -32.41 -9.82
N LYS A 256 4.61 -33.43 -8.97
CA LYS A 256 3.84 -33.31 -7.71
C LYS A 256 4.40 -32.13 -6.89
N PRO A 257 3.53 -31.22 -6.39
CA PRO A 257 3.99 -30.13 -5.53
C PRO A 257 4.64 -30.74 -4.29
N ALA A 258 5.97 -30.73 -4.25
CA ALA A 258 6.67 -30.93 -3.00
C ALA A 258 6.18 -29.82 -2.06
N ALA A 259 6.03 -30.12 -0.76
CA ALA A 259 5.74 -29.13 0.29
C ALA A 259 6.95 -28.20 0.52
N PHE A 260 7.53 -27.66 -0.56
CA PHE A 260 8.59 -26.68 -0.56
C PHE A 260 7.94 -25.30 -0.53
N GLU A 261 7.60 -24.85 0.66
CA GLU A 261 7.36 -23.45 0.93
C GLU A 261 8.70 -22.80 1.26
N ILE A 262 8.99 -21.68 0.60
CA ILE A 262 10.05 -20.78 1.03
C ILE A 262 9.71 -20.39 2.48
N GLU A 263 10.61 -20.69 3.40
CA GLU A 263 10.37 -20.47 4.83
C GLU A 263 10.09 -18.99 5.10
N GLU A 264 9.18 -18.70 6.03
CA GLU A 264 8.81 -17.34 6.42
C GLU A 264 10.05 -16.49 6.83
N SER A 265 11.10 -17.16 7.30
CA SER A 265 12.43 -16.61 7.61
C SER A 265 13.11 -15.91 6.42
N PHE A 266 12.97 -16.43 5.19
CA PHE A 266 13.54 -15.83 3.98
C PHE A 266 12.89 -14.48 3.67
N SER A 267 11.55 -14.44 3.70
CA SER A 267 10.76 -13.24 3.44
C SER A 267 11.01 -12.16 4.50
N SER A 268 11.14 -12.57 5.77
CA SER A 268 11.51 -11.66 6.86
C SER A 268 12.90 -11.05 6.65
N LEU A 269 13.93 -11.88 6.40
CA LEU A 269 15.29 -11.41 6.18
C LEU A 269 15.39 -10.49 4.97
N GLN A 270 14.72 -10.82 3.85
CA GLN A 270 14.68 -9.95 2.67
C GLN A 270 14.06 -8.58 3.01
N SER A 271 12.92 -8.56 3.69
CA SER A 271 12.25 -7.32 4.11
C SER A 271 13.14 -6.48 5.04
N GLU A 272 13.80 -7.12 6.01
CA GLU A 272 14.74 -6.46 6.94
C GLU A 272 15.95 -5.87 6.21
N MET A 273 16.53 -6.62 5.27
CA MET A 273 17.65 -6.13 4.45
C MET A 273 17.25 -4.91 3.62
N GLY A 274 16.00 -4.81 3.19
CA GLY A 274 15.55 -3.62 2.45
C GLY A 274 15.45 -2.37 3.29
N ILE A 275 15.00 -2.50 4.53
CA ILE A 275 15.03 -1.39 5.48
C ILE A 275 16.49 -1.00 5.78
N PHE A 276 17.39 -1.98 5.90
CA PHE A 276 18.82 -1.72 6.11
C PHE A 276 19.46 -0.98 4.93
N VAL A 277 19.31 -1.52 3.71
CA VAL A 277 19.87 -0.96 2.47
C VAL A 277 19.33 0.45 2.23
N SER A 278 18.02 0.66 2.36
CA SER A 278 17.42 1.99 2.20
C SER A 278 17.93 2.99 3.25
N THR A 279 18.03 2.58 4.52
CA THR A 279 18.55 3.43 5.60
C THR A 279 19.98 3.86 5.30
N PHE A 280 20.85 2.90 4.97
CA PHE A 280 22.24 3.16 4.64
C PHE A 280 22.35 4.10 3.44
N PHE A 281 21.60 3.83 2.37
CA PHE A 281 21.70 4.59 1.13
C PHE A 281 21.21 6.03 1.25
N PHE A 282 20.10 6.30 1.94
CA PHE A 282 19.64 7.68 2.12
C PHE A 282 20.57 8.50 3.00
N VAL A 283 21.17 7.89 4.03
CA VAL A 283 22.23 8.55 4.83
C VAL A 283 23.44 8.82 3.94
N TYR A 284 23.85 7.83 3.14
CA TYR A 284 24.95 7.95 2.20
C TYR A 284 24.73 9.10 1.18
N LEU A 285 23.54 9.19 0.57
CA LEU A 285 23.19 10.29 -0.33
C LEU A 285 23.24 11.65 0.38
N GLY A 286 22.80 11.72 1.63
CA GLY A 286 22.92 12.92 2.46
C GLY A 286 24.38 13.35 2.65
N MET A 287 25.32 12.41 2.76
CA MET A 287 26.75 12.70 2.88
C MET A 287 27.37 13.20 1.57
N VAL A 288 26.86 12.75 0.41
CA VAL A 288 27.32 13.21 -0.92
C VAL A 288 26.65 14.53 -1.32
N PHE A 289 25.53 14.89 -0.71
CA PHE A 289 24.72 16.06 -1.07
C PHE A 289 25.46 17.39 -0.89
N ARG A 290 25.45 18.22 -1.95
CA ARG A 290 26.12 19.53 -1.98
C ARG A 290 25.10 20.66 -2.03
N PRO A 291 24.67 21.22 -0.89
CA PRO A 291 23.62 22.23 -0.86
C PRO A 291 24.03 23.55 -1.54
N TRP A 292 25.32 23.85 -1.66
CA TRP A 292 25.81 25.06 -2.32
C TRP A 292 25.65 25.02 -3.84
N GLU A 293 25.38 23.86 -4.45
CA GLU A 293 25.04 23.73 -5.87
C GLU A 293 23.53 23.97 -6.13
N LEU A 294 22.73 24.21 -5.08
CA LEU A 294 21.32 24.55 -5.21
C LEU A 294 21.11 26.01 -5.59
N ASN A 295 20.85 26.24 -6.88
CA ASN A 295 20.44 27.55 -7.38
C ASN A 295 18.91 27.64 -7.50
N ALA A 296 18.38 28.87 -7.56
CA ALA A 296 16.94 29.11 -7.77
C ALA A 296 16.41 28.42 -9.05
N ALA A 297 17.25 28.30 -10.08
CA ALA A 297 16.93 27.56 -11.30
C ALA A 297 16.69 26.06 -11.05
N ASN A 298 17.51 25.40 -10.21
CA ASN A 298 17.36 23.98 -9.89
C ASN A 298 16.08 23.74 -9.07
N VAL A 299 15.75 24.66 -8.15
CA VAL A 299 14.50 24.61 -7.38
C VAL A 299 13.29 24.78 -8.30
N GLY A 300 13.34 25.78 -9.20
CA GLY A 300 12.28 26.01 -10.19
C GLY A 300 12.07 24.81 -11.12
N LEU A 301 13.16 24.23 -11.61
CA LEU A 301 13.13 23.04 -12.45
C LEU A 301 12.55 21.83 -11.72
N ALA A 302 12.94 21.57 -10.47
CA ALA A 302 12.37 20.48 -9.71
C ALA A 302 10.87 20.64 -9.46
N LEU A 303 10.40 21.85 -9.14
CA LEU A 303 8.97 22.13 -9.00
C LEU A 303 8.21 21.92 -10.32
N LEU A 304 8.79 22.32 -11.45
CA LEU A 304 8.24 22.06 -12.78
C LEU A 304 8.12 20.55 -13.04
N LEU A 305 9.16 19.77 -12.74
CA LEU A 305 9.18 18.32 -12.89
C LEU A 305 8.11 17.66 -12.01
N VAL A 306 8.02 18.03 -10.73
CA VAL A 306 6.97 17.56 -9.83
C VAL A 306 5.59 17.90 -10.38
N GLY A 307 5.39 19.12 -10.87
CA GLY A 307 4.14 19.52 -11.54
C GLY A 307 3.80 18.62 -12.74
N GLY A 308 4.78 18.29 -13.58
CA GLY A 308 4.63 17.37 -14.70
C GLY A 308 4.28 15.94 -14.26
N MET A 309 4.90 15.44 -13.20
CA MET A 309 4.59 14.13 -12.61
C MET A 309 3.17 14.07 -12.04
N LEU A 310 2.70 15.15 -11.42
CA LEU A 310 1.33 15.24 -10.93
C LEU A 310 0.32 15.36 -12.08
N LEU A 311 0.65 16.13 -13.12
CA LEU A 311 -0.18 16.26 -14.30
C LEU A 311 -0.38 14.91 -15.00
N SER A 312 0.71 14.16 -15.24
CA SER A 312 0.64 12.84 -15.87
C SER A 312 -0.24 11.88 -15.05
N ARG A 313 -0.12 11.92 -13.73
CA ARG A 313 -0.93 11.15 -12.80
C ARG A 313 -2.42 11.47 -12.92
N VAL A 314 -2.77 12.76 -12.92
CA VAL A 314 -4.16 13.21 -13.04
C VAL A 314 -4.74 12.81 -14.39
N LEU A 315 -3.99 12.96 -15.48
CA LEU A 315 -4.44 12.56 -16.82
C LEU A 315 -4.81 11.07 -16.87
N VAL A 316 -3.97 10.18 -16.34
CA VAL A 316 -4.25 8.73 -16.34
C VAL A 316 -5.45 8.40 -15.47
N ILE A 317 -5.63 9.06 -14.32
CA ILE A 317 -6.81 8.89 -13.47
C ILE A 317 -8.08 9.39 -14.18
N LEU A 318 -8.03 10.49 -14.92
CA LEU A 318 -9.16 10.99 -15.71
C LEU A 318 -9.54 10.00 -16.84
N CYS A 319 -8.55 9.43 -17.53
CA CYS A 319 -8.80 8.38 -18.52
C CYS A 319 -9.43 7.13 -17.87
N ALA A 320 -8.92 6.70 -16.72
CA ALA A 320 -9.50 5.59 -15.96
C ALA A 320 -10.96 5.85 -15.53
N LYS A 321 -11.28 7.10 -15.16
CA LYS A 321 -12.65 7.53 -14.85
C LYS A 321 -13.56 7.44 -16.07
N ALA A 322 -13.11 7.90 -17.23
CA ALA A 322 -13.87 7.83 -18.48
C ALA A 322 -14.20 6.39 -18.88
N LEU A 323 -13.32 5.44 -18.54
CA LEU A 323 -13.51 4.01 -18.77
C LEU A 323 -14.38 3.31 -17.70
N GLY A 324 -14.96 4.05 -16.75
CA GLY A 324 -15.87 3.51 -15.74
C GLY A 324 -15.20 2.83 -14.54
N HIS A 325 -13.89 2.94 -14.38
CA HIS A 325 -13.12 2.30 -13.31
C HIS A 325 -12.88 3.21 -12.08
N SER A 326 -13.78 4.16 -11.80
CA SER A 326 -13.61 5.14 -10.71
C SER A 326 -14.13 4.66 -9.36
N GLN A 327 -13.36 4.93 -8.30
CA GLN A 327 -13.89 5.02 -6.94
C GLN A 327 -13.62 6.44 -6.41
N HIS A 328 -14.63 7.31 -6.50
CA HIS A 328 -14.52 8.76 -6.27
C HIS A 328 -13.76 9.20 -5.01
N LYS A 329 -13.72 8.39 -3.94
CA LYS A 329 -12.99 8.72 -2.69
C LYS A 329 -11.54 8.23 -2.68
N GLU A 330 -11.21 7.18 -3.42
CA GLU A 330 -9.87 6.56 -3.46
C GLU A 330 -8.98 7.10 -4.59
N ASP A 331 -9.58 7.77 -5.59
CA ASP A 331 -8.85 8.48 -6.64
C ASP A 331 -7.91 9.56 -6.06
N VAL A 332 -8.26 10.14 -4.91
CA VAL A 332 -7.41 11.12 -4.20
C VAL A 332 -6.14 10.45 -3.66
N LEU A 333 -6.23 9.21 -3.15
CA LEU A 333 -5.05 8.47 -2.72
C LEU A 333 -4.19 8.09 -3.92
N LEU A 334 -4.81 7.63 -5.02
CA LEU A 334 -4.10 7.34 -6.25
C LEU A 334 -3.34 8.57 -6.76
N ALA A 335 -3.95 9.76 -6.73
CA ALA A 335 -3.33 11.02 -7.13
C ALA A 335 -2.22 11.50 -6.17
N ALA A 336 -2.33 11.20 -4.87
CA ALA A 336 -1.32 11.57 -3.87
C ALA A 336 -0.07 10.68 -3.91
N MET A 337 -0.21 9.43 -4.35
CA MET A 337 0.85 8.43 -4.41
C MET A 337 1.77 8.65 -5.63
N VAL A 338 2.58 9.71 -5.56
CA VAL A 338 3.64 10.03 -6.54
C VAL A 338 5.02 10.20 -5.88
N PRO A 339 5.42 9.41 -4.86
CA PRO A 339 6.73 9.58 -4.24
C PRO A 339 7.83 9.09 -5.19
N SER A 340 8.77 9.97 -5.58
CA SER A 340 10.09 9.52 -6.03
C SER A 340 10.90 9.14 -4.81
N ASP A 341 11.67 8.06 -4.89
CA ASP A 341 12.29 7.46 -3.72
C ASP A 341 13.69 6.88 -4.01
N LEU A 342 14.04 5.83 -3.26
CA LEU A 342 15.31 5.15 -3.31
C LEU A 342 15.71 4.78 -4.73
N LEU A 343 14.77 4.33 -5.56
CA LEU A 343 15.06 3.90 -6.91
C LEU A 343 15.61 5.05 -7.78
N SER A 344 14.89 6.17 -7.82
CA SER A 344 15.29 7.35 -8.59
C SER A 344 16.65 7.87 -8.13
N ALA A 345 16.87 7.88 -6.82
CA ALA A 345 18.14 8.31 -6.24
C ALA A 345 19.28 7.39 -6.68
N THR A 346 19.03 6.08 -6.68
CA THR A 346 20.02 5.08 -7.06
C THR A 346 20.35 5.14 -8.54
N LEU A 347 19.35 5.24 -9.41
CA LEU A 347 19.59 5.37 -10.85
C LEU A 347 20.31 6.67 -11.21
N ALA A 348 20.03 7.77 -10.51
CA ALA A 348 20.76 9.03 -10.71
C ALA A 348 22.25 8.91 -10.40
N THR A 349 22.64 8.03 -9.47
CA THR A 349 24.06 7.82 -9.18
C THR A 349 24.84 7.16 -10.32
N LEU A 350 24.17 6.45 -11.24
CA LEU A 350 24.83 5.83 -12.39
C LEU A 350 25.38 6.86 -13.39
N ILE A 351 24.98 8.12 -13.30
CA ILE A 351 25.49 9.20 -14.14
C ILE A 351 26.99 9.45 -13.89
N PHE A 352 27.49 9.18 -12.67
CA PHE A 352 28.92 9.27 -12.40
C PHE A 352 29.73 8.25 -13.21
N VAL A 353 29.11 7.11 -13.56
CA VAL A 353 29.71 6.10 -14.44
C VAL A 353 29.56 6.50 -15.91
N TYR A 354 28.43 7.11 -16.27
CA TYR A 354 28.07 7.49 -17.64
C TYR A 354 27.81 9.01 -17.78
N PRO A 355 28.83 9.87 -17.59
CA PRO A 355 28.63 11.32 -17.48
C PRO A 355 28.18 11.99 -18.79
N GLY A 356 28.49 11.41 -19.95
CA GLY A 356 28.34 12.07 -21.25
C GLY A 356 26.90 12.35 -21.72
N ILE A 357 25.89 11.80 -21.04
CA ILE A 357 24.48 11.85 -21.49
C ILE A 357 23.64 12.75 -20.60
N ALA A 358 24.03 12.95 -19.34
CA ALA A 358 23.19 13.64 -18.38
C ALA A 358 23.35 15.16 -18.47
N SER A 359 22.24 15.86 -18.74
CA SER A 359 22.15 17.32 -18.66
C SER A 359 21.72 17.82 -17.27
N PHE A 360 21.73 16.95 -16.25
CA PHE A 360 21.21 17.20 -14.92
C PHE A 360 22.16 16.70 -13.83
N SER A 361 22.03 17.26 -12.63
CA SER A 361 22.83 16.88 -11.47
C SER A 361 22.07 15.97 -10.50
N ILE A 362 22.79 15.29 -9.60
CA ILE A 362 22.18 14.44 -8.58
C ILE A 362 21.36 15.26 -7.58
N GLU A 363 21.77 16.51 -7.31
CA GLU A 363 21.08 17.45 -6.43
C GLU A 363 19.67 17.77 -6.95
N LEU A 364 19.49 17.90 -8.27
CA LEU A 364 18.16 18.08 -8.86
C LEU A 364 17.25 16.90 -8.55
N VAL A 365 17.74 15.67 -8.74
CA VAL A 365 16.98 14.44 -8.47
C VAL A 365 16.64 14.34 -6.98
N LEU A 366 17.59 14.62 -6.09
CA LEU A 366 17.37 14.65 -4.64
C LEU A 366 16.31 15.69 -4.24
N LEU A 367 16.29 16.85 -4.90
CA LEU A 367 15.28 17.88 -4.65
C LEU A 367 13.89 17.45 -5.13
N VAL A 368 13.80 16.77 -6.28
CA VAL A 368 12.54 16.15 -6.74
C VAL A 368 12.07 15.06 -5.78
N ILE A 369 12.97 14.20 -5.28
CA ILE A 369 12.67 13.17 -4.26
C ILE A 369 12.10 13.79 -3.00
N ALA A 370 12.75 14.84 -2.48
CA ALA A 370 12.27 15.54 -1.30
C ALA A 370 10.90 16.19 -1.53
N ALA A 371 10.70 16.87 -2.68
CA ALA A 371 9.47 17.55 -3.03
C ALA A 371 8.30 16.57 -3.25
N THR A 372 8.51 15.49 -4.00
CA THR A 372 7.50 14.44 -4.20
C THR A 372 7.16 13.73 -2.89
N SER A 373 8.14 13.40 -2.06
CA SER A 373 7.93 12.80 -0.73
C SER A 373 7.08 13.70 0.17
N LEU A 374 7.35 15.00 0.19
CA LEU A 374 6.56 15.98 0.94
C LEU A 374 5.13 16.06 0.39
N PHE A 375 4.97 16.17 -0.92
CA PHE A 375 3.66 16.21 -1.57
C PHE A 375 2.84 14.95 -1.25
N THR A 376 3.45 13.77 -1.36
CA THR A 376 2.78 12.50 -1.04
C THR A 376 2.35 12.46 0.42
N SER A 377 3.19 12.91 1.36
CA SER A 377 2.79 12.98 2.77
C SER A 377 1.59 13.91 2.99
N LEU A 378 1.60 15.10 2.38
CA LEU A 378 0.49 16.05 2.47
C LEU A 378 -0.80 15.50 1.84
N GLY A 379 -0.68 14.89 0.65
CA GLY A 379 -1.80 14.29 -0.07
C GLY A 379 -2.41 13.10 0.67
N VAL A 380 -1.57 12.25 1.29
CA VAL A 380 -2.01 11.18 2.18
C VAL A 380 -2.71 11.73 3.42
N GLY A 381 -2.16 12.76 4.05
CA GLY A 381 -2.81 13.42 5.19
C GLY A 381 -4.18 14.01 4.81
N TYR A 382 -4.29 14.57 3.62
CA TYR A 382 -5.56 15.07 3.06
C TYR A 382 -6.56 13.94 2.80
N TYR A 383 -6.12 12.86 2.14
CA TYR A 383 -6.92 11.65 1.92
C TYR A 383 -7.42 11.04 3.24
N GLU A 384 -6.54 10.94 4.24
CA GLU A 384 -6.91 10.47 5.57
C GLU A 384 -7.97 11.37 6.19
N ARG A 385 -7.89 12.70 6.07
CA ARG A 385 -8.95 13.60 6.58
C ARG A 385 -10.29 13.38 5.86
N LEU A 386 -10.26 13.19 4.55
CA LEU A 386 -11.43 12.87 3.72
C LEU A 386 -12.11 11.54 4.13
N ILE A 387 -11.32 10.53 4.47
CA ILE A 387 -11.80 9.20 4.87
C ILE A 387 -11.97 9.03 6.39
N ARG A 388 -11.39 9.90 7.21
CA ARG A 388 -11.59 9.94 8.67
C ARG A 388 -13.05 10.23 9.01
N SER A 389 -13.74 10.94 8.14
CA SER A 389 -15.19 11.11 8.15
C SER A 389 -15.97 9.99 7.45
N ALA A 390 -15.38 8.85 7.11
CA ALA A 390 -16.11 7.80 6.39
C ALA A 390 -16.39 6.57 7.25
N TYR A 391 -15.43 5.97 7.97
CA TYR A 391 -15.69 4.61 8.53
C TYR A 391 -15.00 4.21 9.84
N LEU A 392 -14.28 5.07 10.57
CA LEU A 392 -13.59 4.63 11.79
C LEU A 392 -13.70 5.62 12.95
N PHE A 393 -14.52 5.22 13.93
CA PHE A 393 -14.52 5.82 15.24
C PHE A 393 -14.00 4.79 16.26
N ARG A 394 -13.25 5.28 17.25
CA ARG A 394 -12.92 4.56 18.49
C ARG A 394 -13.40 5.46 19.62
N ARG A 395 -14.31 4.97 20.45
CA ARG A 395 -14.85 5.72 21.59
C ARG A 395 -14.78 4.85 22.84
N GLU A 396 -14.27 5.42 23.92
CA GLU A 396 -14.40 4.82 25.25
C GLU A 396 -15.81 5.13 25.78
N VAL A 397 -16.52 4.08 26.18
CA VAL A 397 -17.81 4.17 26.87
C VAL A 397 -17.58 3.70 28.30
N ARG A 398 -17.78 4.60 29.26
CA ARG A 398 -17.82 4.24 30.68
C ARG A 398 -19.22 3.74 31.02
N LEU A 399 -19.28 2.55 31.58
CA LEU A 399 -20.50 1.91 32.04
C LEU A 399 -20.89 2.43 33.43
N SER A 400 -22.15 2.23 33.81
CA SER A 400 -22.65 2.67 35.13
C SER A 400 -21.98 1.97 36.32
N ASP A 401 -21.38 0.80 36.11
CA ASP A 401 -20.61 0.05 37.11
C ASP A 401 -19.10 0.36 37.07
N GLY A 402 -18.70 1.39 36.33
CA GLY A 402 -17.31 1.84 36.23
C GLY A 402 -16.45 1.07 35.20
N ARG A 403 -16.94 -0.05 34.64
CA ARG A 403 -16.23 -0.76 33.58
C ARG A 403 -16.08 0.11 32.33
N LYS A 404 -14.94 -0.01 31.64
CA LYS A 404 -14.64 0.70 30.40
C LYS A 404 -14.80 -0.22 29.21
N VAL A 405 -15.57 0.20 28.23
CA VAL A 405 -15.76 -0.53 26.96
C VAL A 405 -15.22 0.33 25.83
N ILE A 406 -14.38 -0.25 24.98
CA ILE A 406 -13.89 0.41 23.77
C ILE A 406 -14.83 0.02 22.64
N VAL A 407 -15.60 0.97 22.13
CA VAL A 407 -16.39 0.76 20.92
C VAL A 407 -15.58 1.23 19.72
N ARG A 408 -15.33 0.34 18.78
CA ARG A 408 -14.52 0.58 17.58
C ARG A 408 -15.15 -0.03 16.34
N THR A 409 -14.72 0.39 15.16
CA THR A 409 -15.13 -0.26 13.90
C THR A 409 -14.66 -1.72 13.85
N PHE A 410 -15.48 -2.55 13.22
CA PHE A 410 -15.19 -3.94 12.92
C PHE A 410 -14.07 -4.09 11.88
N THR A 411 -13.13 -5.00 12.12
CA THR A 411 -12.05 -5.35 11.20
C THR A 411 -12.08 -6.84 10.82
N LYS A 412 -11.22 -7.23 9.88
CA LYS A 412 -11.08 -8.64 9.47
C LYS A 412 -10.66 -9.55 10.62
N ASP A 413 -9.85 -9.05 11.55
CA ASP A 413 -9.35 -9.82 12.69
C ASP A 413 -10.46 -10.12 13.72
N ASP A 414 -11.54 -9.33 13.69
CA ASP A 414 -12.69 -9.52 14.57
C ASP A 414 -13.63 -10.64 14.10
N VAL A 415 -13.51 -11.13 12.86
CA VAL A 415 -14.46 -12.09 12.26
C VAL A 415 -14.69 -13.29 13.19
N HIS A 416 -13.60 -13.89 13.66
CA HIS A 416 -13.68 -15.05 14.55
C HIS A 416 -14.24 -14.71 15.94
N ASN A 417 -13.86 -13.56 16.50
CA ASN A 417 -14.33 -13.13 17.83
C ASN A 417 -15.81 -12.71 17.82
N VAL A 418 -16.28 -12.13 16.72
CA VAL A 418 -17.69 -11.84 16.49
C VAL A 418 -18.49 -13.13 16.31
N GLY A 419 -17.94 -14.13 15.62
CA GLY A 419 -18.54 -15.46 15.51
C GLY A 419 -18.75 -16.12 16.88
N LYS A 420 -17.71 -16.13 17.73
CA LYS A 420 -17.80 -16.55 19.14
C LYS A 420 -18.90 -15.79 19.90
N PHE A 421 -18.93 -14.46 19.78
CA PHE A 421 -19.96 -13.64 20.42
C PHE A 421 -21.38 -13.99 19.95
N LEU A 422 -21.61 -14.21 18.65
CA LEU A 422 -22.91 -14.65 18.13
C LEU A 422 -23.30 -16.04 18.68
N ASN A 423 -22.34 -16.97 18.74
CA ASN A 423 -22.55 -18.30 19.32
C ASN A 423 -22.88 -18.25 20.82
N GLU A 424 -22.31 -17.30 21.57
CA GLU A 424 -22.72 -17.03 22.95
C GLU A 424 -24.18 -16.58 23.03
N MET A 425 -24.62 -15.68 22.12
CA MET A 425 -26.00 -15.19 22.05
C MET A 425 -27.00 -16.31 21.70
N VAL A 426 -26.64 -17.21 20.80
CA VAL A 426 -27.46 -18.40 20.49
C VAL A 426 -27.61 -19.28 21.73
N ARG A 427 -26.50 -19.55 22.44
CA ARG A 427 -26.49 -20.42 23.63
C ARG A 427 -27.39 -19.90 24.76
N GLU A 428 -27.46 -18.58 24.97
CA GLU A 428 -28.35 -18.00 25.98
C GLU A 428 -29.82 -17.91 25.54
N GLY A 429 -30.13 -18.26 24.29
CA GLY A 429 -31.47 -18.08 23.72
C GLY A 429 -31.84 -16.60 23.60
N ALA A 430 -30.91 -15.78 23.11
CA ALA A 430 -31.16 -14.36 22.85
C ALA A 430 -32.24 -14.18 21.76
N LEU A 431 -32.92 -13.03 21.79
CA LEU A 431 -33.89 -12.64 20.76
C LEU A 431 -33.19 -12.15 19.48
N ILE A 432 -32.48 -13.07 18.81
CA ILE A 432 -31.77 -12.86 17.55
C ILE A 432 -32.34 -13.78 16.46
N ALA A 433 -32.01 -13.53 15.19
CA ALA A 433 -32.49 -14.35 14.07
C ALA A 433 -31.81 -15.73 13.97
N LEU A 434 -30.63 -15.89 14.59
CA LEU A 434 -29.88 -17.15 14.58
C LEU A 434 -30.43 -18.09 15.66
N ASP A 435 -30.80 -19.31 15.27
CA ASP A 435 -31.27 -20.39 16.15
C ASP A 435 -30.22 -21.51 16.34
N GLN A 436 -29.19 -21.54 15.49
CA GLN A 436 -28.09 -22.51 15.53
C GLN A 436 -26.74 -21.81 15.62
N LYS A 437 -25.73 -22.57 16.09
CA LYS A 437 -24.35 -22.07 16.15
C LYS A 437 -23.82 -21.86 14.73
N VAL A 438 -23.17 -20.73 14.52
CA VAL A 438 -22.45 -20.41 13.30
C VAL A 438 -21.18 -21.27 13.26
N SER A 439 -21.02 -22.05 12.20
CA SER A 439 -19.81 -22.85 11.95
C SER A 439 -18.64 -21.97 11.51
N PRO A 440 -17.37 -22.40 11.65
CA PRO A 440 -16.21 -21.60 11.23
C PRO A 440 -16.23 -21.19 9.74
N SER A 441 -16.78 -22.02 8.86
CA SER A 441 -16.95 -21.69 7.43
C SER A 441 -17.99 -20.60 7.22
N GLU A 442 -19.12 -20.67 7.92
CA GLU A 442 -20.16 -19.64 7.87
C GLU A 442 -19.69 -18.33 8.50
N GLU A 443 -18.97 -18.38 9.64
CA GLU A 443 -18.38 -17.21 10.28
C GLU A 443 -17.49 -16.44 9.29
N LYS A 444 -16.64 -17.18 8.56
CA LYS A 444 -15.74 -16.61 7.55
C LYS A 444 -16.52 -15.97 6.41
N GLU A 445 -17.54 -16.65 5.88
CA GLU A 445 -18.34 -16.11 4.77
C GLU A 445 -19.14 -14.86 5.18
N MET A 446 -19.81 -14.90 6.34
CA MET A 446 -20.53 -13.75 6.90
C MET A 446 -19.60 -12.56 7.16
N GLY A 447 -18.40 -12.83 7.69
CA GLY A 447 -17.36 -11.82 7.91
C GLY A 447 -16.91 -11.18 6.60
N LEU A 448 -16.60 -11.98 5.59
CA LEU A 448 -16.21 -11.50 4.26
C LEU A 448 -17.34 -10.73 3.56
N GLN A 449 -18.59 -11.17 3.70
CA GLN A 449 -19.75 -10.45 3.17
C GLN A 449 -19.92 -9.09 3.86
N SER A 450 -19.80 -9.05 5.19
CA SER A 450 -19.86 -7.79 5.96
C SER A 450 -18.75 -6.83 5.52
N ILE A 451 -17.51 -7.31 5.39
CA ILE A 451 -16.38 -6.51 4.89
C ILE A 451 -16.64 -6.01 3.47
N ARG A 452 -17.15 -6.87 2.57
CA ARG A 452 -17.52 -6.46 1.20
C ARG A 452 -18.52 -5.30 1.21
N ARG A 453 -19.53 -5.34 2.06
CA ARG A 453 -20.56 -4.30 2.15
C ARG A 453 -20.07 -3.02 2.82
N ILE A 454 -19.21 -3.14 3.84
CA ILE A 454 -18.53 -2.01 4.46
C ILE A 454 -17.66 -1.29 3.41
N ASN A 455 -16.88 -2.04 2.63
CA ASN A 455 -16.03 -1.49 1.58
C ASN A 455 -16.83 -0.82 0.45
N LYS A 456 -18.03 -1.34 0.12
CA LYS A 456 -18.96 -0.70 -0.82
C LYS A 456 -19.66 0.54 -0.24
N GLY A 457 -19.50 0.82 1.05
CA GLY A 457 -20.20 1.90 1.73
C GLY A 457 -21.70 1.67 1.91
N GLU A 458 -22.11 0.41 1.96
CA GLU A 458 -23.50 -0.03 2.17
C GLU A 458 -23.77 -0.37 3.65
N MET A 459 -22.71 -0.49 4.45
CA MET A 459 -22.80 -0.96 5.84
C MET A 459 -21.79 -0.23 6.72
N ILE A 460 -22.21 0.12 7.93
CA ILE A 460 -21.36 0.50 9.04
C ILE A 460 -21.47 -0.62 10.07
N MET A 461 -20.33 -1.13 10.55
CA MET A 461 -20.32 -2.14 11.60
C MET A 461 -19.30 -1.77 12.68
N CYS A 462 -19.72 -1.86 13.94
CA CYS A 462 -18.87 -1.62 15.10
C CYS A 462 -18.95 -2.78 16.10
N VAL A 463 -17.90 -2.91 16.91
CA VAL A 463 -17.77 -3.88 17.99
C VAL A 463 -17.44 -3.16 19.29
N GLY A 464 -17.99 -3.64 20.40
CA GLY A 464 -17.62 -3.23 21.75
C GLY A 464 -16.68 -4.25 22.36
N GLU A 465 -15.51 -3.81 22.82
CA GLU A 465 -14.47 -4.64 23.40
C GLU A 465 -14.23 -4.30 24.86
N HIS A 466 -14.12 -5.32 25.70
CA HIS A 466 -13.72 -5.20 27.10
C HIS A 466 -12.75 -6.32 27.45
N SER A 467 -11.55 -5.97 27.92
CA SER A 467 -10.51 -6.92 28.32
C SER A 467 -10.21 -7.99 27.25
N GLY A 468 -10.11 -7.59 25.98
CA GLY A 468 -9.83 -8.49 24.84
C GLY A 468 -11.01 -9.35 24.36
N ARG A 469 -12.19 -9.25 24.99
CA ARG A 469 -13.43 -9.94 24.58
C ARG A 469 -14.36 -8.99 23.84
N ILE A 470 -14.94 -9.44 22.72
CA ILE A 470 -16.03 -8.74 22.04
C ILE A 470 -17.32 -8.97 22.82
N ILE A 471 -17.88 -7.90 23.37
CA ILE A 471 -19.06 -7.91 24.24
C ILE A 471 -20.26 -7.15 23.64
N ALA A 472 -20.08 -6.54 22.46
CA ALA A 472 -21.17 -5.96 21.71
C ALA A 472 -20.88 -5.90 20.21
N ARG A 473 -21.94 -5.84 19.42
CA ARG A 473 -21.92 -5.66 17.96
C ARG A 473 -23.01 -4.67 17.57
N GLY A 474 -22.70 -3.71 16.71
CA GLY A 474 -23.66 -2.76 16.14
C GLY A 474 -23.53 -2.69 14.63
N VAL A 475 -24.66 -2.55 13.93
CA VAL A 475 -24.73 -2.47 12.46
C VAL A 475 -25.72 -1.38 12.06
N ALA A 476 -25.32 -0.54 11.11
CA ALA A 476 -26.22 0.27 10.31
C ALA A 476 -26.08 -0.15 8.85
N GLU A 477 -27.19 -0.50 8.21
CA GLU A 477 -27.20 -1.14 6.91
C GLU A 477 -28.14 -0.40 5.96
N LYS A 478 -27.61 0.03 4.82
CA LYS A 478 -28.39 0.66 3.76
C LYS A 478 -29.19 -0.40 3.02
N MET A 479 -30.49 -0.13 2.81
CA MET A 479 -31.32 -0.94 1.93
C MET A 479 -30.84 -0.81 0.47
N GLN A 480 -31.32 -1.66 -0.43
CA GLN A 480 -30.83 -1.69 -1.81
C GLN A 480 -31.86 -1.13 -2.81
N LEU A 481 -31.39 -0.85 -4.02
CA LEU A 481 -32.23 -0.45 -5.16
C LEU A 481 -33.12 0.77 -4.85
N ARG A 482 -34.44 0.67 -5.08
CA ARG A 482 -35.40 1.76 -4.87
C ARG A 482 -35.57 2.15 -3.40
N GLU A 483 -35.12 1.32 -2.47
CA GLU A 483 -35.24 1.58 -1.03
C GLU A 483 -33.95 2.16 -0.43
N ARG A 484 -32.94 2.45 -1.25
CA ARG A 484 -31.60 2.82 -0.80
C ARG A 484 -31.54 3.97 0.20
N ASP A 485 -32.53 4.85 0.25
CA ASP A 485 -32.53 5.97 1.20
C ASP A 485 -33.03 5.57 2.61
N ASN A 486 -33.35 4.29 2.82
CA ASN A 486 -33.68 3.72 4.13
C ASN A 486 -32.48 2.98 4.72
N VAL A 487 -32.25 3.17 6.02
CA VAL A 487 -31.16 2.50 6.76
C VAL A 487 -31.72 1.76 7.97
N SER A 488 -31.42 0.46 8.02
CA SER A 488 -31.74 -0.43 9.13
C SER A 488 -30.66 -0.37 10.21
N LEU A 489 -31.07 -0.33 11.47
CA LEU A 489 -30.17 -0.37 12.62
C LEU A 489 -30.39 -1.65 13.43
N SER A 490 -29.30 -2.32 13.79
CA SER A 490 -29.34 -3.47 14.71
C SER A 490 -28.11 -3.48 15.62
N PHE A 491 -28.27 -3.96 16.85
CA PHE A 491 -27.15 -4.15 17.76
C PHE A 491 -27.46 -5.20 18.82
N TYR A 492 -26.40 -5.78 19.37
CA TYR A 492 -26.44 -6.80 20.41
C TYR A 492 -25.40 -6.48 21.48
N VAL A 493 -25.72 -6.82 22.73
CA VAL A 493 -24.85 -6.64 23.90
C VAL A 493 -24.85 -7.94 24.70
N ALA A 494 -23.67 -8.39 25.13
CA ALA A 494 -23.49 -9.56 25.98
C ALA A 494 -24.28 -9.43 27.29
N SER A 495 -24.82 -10.54 27.80
CA SER A 495 -25.75 -10.55 28.94
C SER A 495 -25.18 -9.88 30.20
N ASP A 496 -23.90 -10.11 30.49
CA ASP A 496 -23.11 -9.52 31.59
C ASP A 496 -22.83 -8.01 31.43
N PHE A 497 -23.16 -7.42 30.29
CA PHE A 497 -23.04 -5.99 29.99
C PHE A 497 -24.40 -5.30 29.77
N ARG A 498 -25.51 -6.03 29.89
CA ARG A 498 -26.87 -5.49 29.77
C ARG A 498 -27.32 -4.86 31.07
N GLY A 499 -27.32 -3.54 31.11
CA GLY A 499 -27.86 -2.80 32.27
C GLY A 499 -27.23 -1.43 32.37
N LEU A 500 -26.07 -1.33 31.74
CA LEU A 500 -25.03 -0.44 32.18
C LEU A 500 -24.83 0.74 31.21
N GLY A 501 -25.83 1.01 30.38
CA GLY A 501 -25.82 2.11 29.41
C GLY A 501 -25.25 1.79 28.03
N LEU A 502 -24.52 0.67 27.84
CA LEU A 502 -23.83 0.35 26.57
C LEU A 502 -24.76 0.33 25.35
N GLY A 503 -25.95 -0.28 25.45
CA GLY A 503 -26.92 -0.31 24.36
C GLY A 503 -27.40 1.09 23.94
N SER A 504 -27.55 2.01 24.89
CA SER A 504 -27.92 3.41 24.58
C SER A 504 -26.78 4.13 23.87
N ALA A 505 -25.53 3.89 24.31
CA ALA A 505 -24.35 4.46 23.67
C ALA A 505 -24.17 3.97 22.24
N LEU A 506 -24.33 2.65 22.00
CA LEU A 506 -24.27 2.05 20.67
C LEU A 506 -25.36 2.59 19.75
N LEU A 507 -26.61 2.66 20.22
CA LEU A 507 -27.72 3.15 19.40
C LEU A 507 -27.52 4.61 18.97
N ARG A 508 -27.16 5.51 19.90
CA ARG A 508 -26.89 6.92 19.58
C ARG A 508 -25.76 7.05 18.56
N MET A 509 -24.68 6.31 18.78
CA MET A 509 -23.52 6.29 17.89
C MET A 509 -23.86 5.77 16.50
N LEU A 510 -24.67 4.70 16.38
CA LEU A 510 -25.14 4.18 15.10
C LEU A 510 -26.06 5.19 14.39
N VAL A 511 -26.96 5.85 15.11
CA VAL A 511 -27.83 6.91 14.55
C VAL A 511 -26.98 8.08 14.02
N ASP A 512 -26.05 8.57 14.83
CA ASP A 512 -25.16 9.68 14.46
C ASP A 512 -24.34 9.32 13.22
N GLU A 513 -23.72 8.15 13.23
CA GLU A 513 -22.86 7.70 12.13
C GLU A 513 -23.67 7.42 10.85
N ALA A 514 -24.85 6.79 10.97
CA ALA A 514 -25.71 6.56 9.82
C ALA A 514 -26.21 7.87 9.20
N LYS A 515 -26.60 8.86 10.01
CA LYS A 515 -26.97 10.20 9.51
C LYS A 515 -25.82 10.88 8.78
N ARG A 516 -24.63 10.80 9.38
CA ARG A 516 -23.41 11.44 8.88
C ARG A 516 -22.93 10.82 7.56
N THR A 517 -22.97 9.49 7.47
CA THR A 517 -22.39 8.72 6.37
C THR A 517 -23.39 8.46 5.25
N PHE A 518 -24.64 8.09 5.56
CA PHE A 518 -25.62 7.68 4.56
C PHE A 518 -26.64 8.77 4.19
N ARG A 519 -26.83 9.80 5.04
CA ARG A 519 -27.88 10.82 4.90
C ARG A 519 -29.25 10.22 4.55
N PRO A 520 -29.73 9.23 5.33
CA PRO A 520 -30.94 8.50 4.98
C PRO A 520 -32.20 9.36 5.12
N HIS A 521 -33.21 9.04 4.31
CA HIS A 521 -34.57 9.52 4.51
C HIS A 521 -35.19 8.92 5.77
N ASN A 522 -35.06 7.59 5.95
CA ASN A 522 -35.53 6.89 7.16
C ASN A 522 -34.40 6.13 7.86
N LEU A 523 -34.36 6.26 9.18
CA LEU A 523 -33.67 5.32 10.07
C LEU A 523 -34.70 4.47 10.77
N TYR A 524 -34.58 3.14 10.67
CA TYR A 524 -35.52 2.24 11.29
C TYR A 524 -34.83 1.04 11.94
N LEU A 525 -35.55 0.37 12.81
CA LEU A 525 -35.14 -0.90 13.41
C LEU A 525 -36.34 -1.81 13.60
N THR A 526 -36.07 -3.09 13.81
CA THR A 526 -37.09 -4.08 14.19
C THR A 526 -36.77 -4.68 15.55
N VAL A 527 -37.81 -4.95 16.33
CA VAL A 527 -37.69 -5.54 17.67
C VAL A 527 -38.82 -6.54 17.89
N TYR A 528 -38.54 -7.63 18.59
CA TYR A 528 -39.58 -8.61 18.93
C TYR A 528 -40.42 -8.15 20.13
N SER A 529 -41.71 -8.51 20.15
CA SER A 529 -42.68 -8.09 21.17
C SER A 529 -42.22 -8.31 22.60
N ASP A 530 -41.52 -9.41 22.88
CA ASP A 530 -41.08 -9.78 24.23
C ASP A 530 -39.86 -8.98 24.71
N ASN A 531 -39.22 -8.18 23.84
CA ASN A 531 -38.08 -7.36 24.21
C ASN A 531 -38.50 -5.98 24.74
N GLU A 532 -39.28 -5.96 25.82
CA GLU A 532 -39.77 -4.71 26.43
C GLU A 532 -38.65 -3.74 26.77
N ARG A 533 -37.51 -4.28 27.21
CA ARG A 533 -36.34 -3.50 27.56
C ARG A 533 -35.78 -2.72 26.36
N ALA A 534 -35.65 -3.37 25.20
CA ALA A 534 -35.23 -2.70 23.98
C ALA A 534 -36.29 -1.70 23.51
N MET A 535 -37.58 -2.04 23.56
CA MET A 535 -38.66 -1.11 23.21
C MET A 535 -38.64 0.17 24.05
N LYS A 536 -38.44 0.06 25.38
CA LYS A 536 -38.30 1.23 26.27
C LYS A 536 -37.09 2.09 25.89
N LEU A 537 -35.95 1.45 25.60
CA LEU A 537 -34.75 2.15 25.12
C LEU A 537 -35.03 2.91 23.81
N TYR A 538 -35.63 2.24 22.81
CA TYR A 538 -35.90 2.83 21.51
C TYR A 538 -36.84 4.04 21.60
N ARG A 539 -37.94 3.92 22.36
CA ARG A 539 -38.84 5.07 22.61
C ARG A 539 -38.11 6.24 23.24
N ARG A 540 -37.28 5.98 24.26
CA ARG A 540 -36.47 7.01 24.94
C ARG A 540 -35.45 7.68 24.01
N GLU A 541 -34.91 6.94 23.04
CA GLU A 541 -33.97 7.48 22.07
C GLU A 541 -34.63 8.11 20.83
N GLY A 542 -35.97 8.19 20.78
CA GLY A 542 -36.70 8.91 19.74
C GLY A 542 -37.25 8.05 18.61
N PHE A 543 -37.35 6.73 18.81
CA PHE A 543 -38.02 5.82 17.88
C PHE A 543 -39.51 5.70 18.20
N VAL A 544 -40.34 5.69 17.16
CA VAL A 544 -41.79 5.53 17.25
C VAL A 544 -42.20 4.24 16.57
N LYS A 545 -43.13 3.49 17.18
CA LYS A 545 -43.69 2.27 16.59
C LYS A 545 -44.57 2.63 15.39
N VAL A 546 -44.33 1.99 14.25
CA VAL A 546 -45.06 2.25 13.00
C VAL A 546 -45.79 1.04 12.43
N GLY A 547 -45.45 -0.18 12.90
CA GLY A 547 -46.09 -1.40 12.41
C GLY A 547 -45.78 -2.62 13.26
N VAL A 548 -46.59 -3.66 13.09
CA VAL A 548 -46.42 -4.99 13.71
C VAL A 548 -46.68 -6.06 12.67
N LEU A 549 -45.78 -7.04 12.59
CA LEU A 549 -46.01 -8.27 11.84
C LEU A 549 -46.29 -9.39 12.86
N PRO A 550 -47.53 -9.91 12.92
CA PRO A 550 -47.92 -10.89 13.90
C PRO A 550 -47.24 -12.24 13.65
N GLY A 551 -46.84 -12.93 14.72
CA GLY A 551 -46.32 -14.30 14.66
C GLY A 551 -45.07 -14.50 13.81
N TRP A 552 -44.20 -13.48 13.69
CA TRP A 552 -43.09 -13.44 12.75
C TRP A 552 -41.92 -14.39 13.07
N MET A 553 -41.58 -14.58 14.35
CA MET A 553 -40.42 -15.39 14.76
C MET A 553 -40.83 -16.47 15.76
N LYS A 554 -40.46 -17.73 15.47
CA LYS A 554 -40.57 -18.83 16.44
C LYS A 554 -39.43 -18.74 17.46
N HIS A 555 -39.77 -18.63 18.74
CA HIS A 555 -38.81 -18.60 19.84
C HIS A 555 -39.34 -19.42 21.02
N LYS A 556 -38.55 -20.40 21.49
CA LYS A 556 -38.90 -21.30 22.60
C LYS A 556 -40.31 -21.91 22.47
N GLY A 557 -40.68 -22.31 21.25
CA GLY A 557 -41.98 -22.93 20.96
C GLY A 557 -43.16 -21.96 20.79
N ARG A 558 -42.97 -20.65 20.95
CA ARG A 558 -44.01 -19.62 20.74
C ARG A 558 -43.68 -18.75 19.53
N TYR A 559 -44.70 -18.16 18.90
CA TYR A 559 -44.51 -17.18 17.84
C TYR A 559 -44.57 -15.78 18.41
N LEU A 560 -43.54 -14.98 18.15
CA LEU A 560 -43.41 -13.60 18.62
C LEU A 560 -43.62 -12.62 17.47
N ASP A 561 -44.27 -11.50 17.76
CA ASP A 561 -44.50 -10.45 16.78
C ASP A 561 -43.21 -9.67 16.52
N ARG A 562 -43.05 -9.18 15.28
CA ARG A 562 -41.98 -8.25 14.92
C ARG A 562 -42.55 -6.83 14.84
N VAL A 563 -42.04 -5.95 15.68
CA VAL A 563 -42.43 -4.54 15.76
C VAL A 563 -41.44 -3.70 14.96
N TYR A 564 -41.95 -2.87 14.06
CA TYR A 564 -41.16 -1.88 13.31
C TYR A 564 -41.19 -0.54 14.03
N MET A 565 -40.02 0.09 14.14
CA MET A 565 -39.90 1.42 14.71
C MET A 565 -39.03 2.33 13.84
N ILE A 566 -39.48 3.57 13.61
CA ILE A 566 -38.76 4.60 12.83
C ILE A 566 -38.28 5.70 13.76
N TYR A 567 -37.09 6.23 13.49
CA TYR A 567 -36.48 7.31 14.25
C TYR A 567 -37.06 8.67 13.83
N HIS A 568 -37.68 9.39 14.78
CA HIS A 568 -38.24 10.74 14.57
C HIS A 568 -37.42 11.84 15.26
N GLY A 569 -36.32 11.48 15.94
CA GLY A 569 -35.58 12.40 16.80
C GLY A 569 -36.17 12.50 18.21
N LYS A 570 -35.40 13.06 19.15
CA LYS A 570 -35.93 13.42 20.47
C LYS A 570 -36.69 14.74 20.32
N LYS A 571 -37.97 14.77 20.70
CA LYS A 571 -38.60 16.05 21.06
C LYS A 571 -37.78 16.62 22.22
N LYS A 572 -37.23 17.82 22.02
CA LYS A 572 -36.47 18.54 23.05
C LYS A 572 -37.38 18.87 24.23
#